data_AF-A0A7S0BCG7-F1
#
_entry.id   AF-A0A7S0BCG7-F1
#
_cell.length_a   1.000
_cell.length_b   1.000
_cell.length_c   1.000
_cell.angle_alpha   90.00
_cell.angle_beta   90.00
_cell.angle_gamma   90.00
#
_symmetry.space_group_name_H-M   'P 1'
#
loop_
_entity.id
_entity.type
_entity.pdbx_description
1 polymer ?
#
loop_
_entity_poly.entity_id
_entity_poly.type
_entity_poly.pdbx_seq_one_letter_code
_entity_poly.pdbx_strand_id
1 'polypeptide(L)'
;KLTNFSRALMLKEGEAEVPCAGHSDPSGATRSLALRDADAYTAPEMVQGTHVGPSADVFSFGGVALFVLTAEDPPAVPATATARAAVLAEADLAPLGSLAAAWPMAGACLAEEPPRRPDLLAVHRDLQPAAA
;
A
#
# COMPACT_ATOMS: atom_id res chain seq x y z
N LYS A 1 -28.29 4.64 -6.27
CA LYS A 1 -28.07 6.04 -6.71
C LYS A 1 -26.59 6.33 -6.51
N LEU A 2 -25.85 6.20 -7.61
CA LEU A 2 -24.41 6.35 -7.71
C LEU A 2 -24.07 7.85 -7.80
N THR A 3 -23.57 8.43 -6.73
CA THR A 3 -22.95 9.75 -6.79
C THR A 3 -21.79 9.71 -5.83
N ASN A 4 -20.57 9.74 -6.37
CA ASN A 4 -19.28 10.11 -5.74
C ASN A 4 -18.07 9.38 -6.36
N PHE A 5 -18.13 8.96 -7.63
CA PHE A 5 -17.06 8.20 -8.28
C PHE A 5 -16.08 9.06 -9.11
N SER A 6 -15.86 10.34 -8.79
CA SER A 6 -15.12 11.23 -9.73
C SER A 6 -14.35 12.40 -9.10
N ARG A 7 -13.48 12.14 -8.11
CA ARG A 7 -12.52 13.19 -7.69
C ARG A 7 -11.21 12.71 -7.05
N ALA A 8 -10.57 11.67 -7.57
CA ALA A 8 -9.22 11.31 -7.13
C ALA A 8 -8.26 10.87 -8.25
N LEU A 9 -8.67 10.95 -9.52
CA LEU A 9 -7.79 10.78 -10.69
C LEU A 9 -7.92 12.02 -11.57
N MET A 10 -7.40 13.14 -11.08
CA MET A 10 -6.99 14.25 -11.94
C MET A 10 -5.49 14.38 -11.76
N LEU A 11 -4.77 13.71 -12.67
CA LEU A 11 -3.40 14.03 -13.03
C LEU A 11 -3.33 15.54 -13.24
N LYS A 12 -2.76 16.26 -12.28
CA LYS A 12 -2.26 17.60 -12.54
C LYS A 12 -0.84 17.39 -13.04
N GLU A 13 -0.68 17.45 -14.36
CA GLU A 13 0.63 17.57 -14.96
C GLU A 13 1.33 18.79 -14.35
N GLY A 14 2.36 18.49 -13.59
CA GLY A 14 3.19 19.44 -12.87
C GLY A 14 4.30 18.60 -12.30
N GLU A 15 5.47 18.70 -12.93
CA GLU A 15 6.68 17.94 -12.68
C GLU A 15 6.88 17.69 -11.19
N ALA A 16 6.52 16.48 -10.74
CA ALA A 16 6.83 16.01 -9.40
C ALA A 16 8.27 15.49 -9.44
N GLU A 17 9.21 16.42 -9.28
CA GLU A 17 10.57 16.05 -8.92
C GLU A 17 10.51 15.34 -7.56
N VAL A 18 10.85 14.05 -7.54
CA VAL A 18 10.97 13.26 -6.32
C VAL A 18 12.24 13.72 -5.60
N PRO A 19 12.17 14.43 -4.47
CA PRO A 19 13.37 14.90 -3.83
C PRO A 19 13.99 13.72 -3.06
N CYS A 20 15.11 13.23 -3.56
CA CYS A 20 16.00 12.37 -2.81
C CYS A 20 16.51 13.12 -1.56
N ALA A 21 16.49 12.45 -0.41
CA ALA A 21 16.76 13.01 0.90
C ALA A 21 18.05 13.84 1.01
N GLY A 22 17.95 14.98 1.70
CA GLY A 22 19.10 15.70 2.24
C GLY A 22 18.87 17.19 2.40
N HIS A 23 18.93 17.65 3.67
CA HIS A 23 19.00 19.03 4.20
C HIS A 23 17.78 19.43 5.05
N SER A 24 18.04 19.51 6.36
CA SER A 24 17.17 20.11 7.36
C SER A 24 17.21 21.63 7.26
N ASP A 25 16.08 22.26 6.93
CA ASP A 25 15.86 23.70 7.09
C ASP A 25 14.70 23.92 8.09
N PRO A 26 14.90 24.65 9.21
CA PRO A 26 13.89 24.82 10.24
C PRO A 26 13.16 26.16 10.06
N SER A 27 12.31 26.32 9.06
CA SER A 27 11.24 27.34 9.11
C SER A 27 10.21 27.16 8.01
N GLY A 28 8.95 26.98 8.40
CA GLY A 28 7.83 26.92 7.47
C GLY A 28 6.92 25.76 7.78
N ALA A 29 6.10 25.89 8.82
CA ALA A 29 5.01 24.99 9.12
C ALA A 29 4.01 24.97 7.94
N THR A 30 4.29 24.15 6.93
CA THR A 30 3.32 23.75 5.93
C THR A 30 2.30 22.89 6.65
N ARG A 31 1.03 23.31 6.58
CA ARG A 31 -0.10 22.71 7.30
C ARG A 31 -0.07 21.18 7.22
N SER A 32 0.16 20.57 8.38
CA SER A 32 0.12 19.13 8.64
C SER A 32 -1.31 18.60 8.53
N LEU A 33 -1.82 18.47 7.31
CA LEU A 33 -3.17 17.95 7.02
C LEU A 33 -3.20 16.83 5.97
N ALA A 34 -2.05 16.32 5.52
CA ALA A 34 -2.00 15.25 4.52
C ALA A 34 -0.89 14.19 4.74
N LEU A 35 -0.10 14.30 5.83
CA LEU A 35 1.03 13.39 6.07
C LEU A 35 0.71 12.23 7.01
N ARG A 36 -0.44 12.24 7.70
CA ARG A 36 -0.84 11.12 8.57
C ARG A 36 -1.19 9.85 7.81
N ASP A 37 -1.58 9.97 6.54
CA ASP A 37 -2.02 8.84 5.72
C ASP A 37 -0.91 8.29 4.81
N ALA A 38 0.19 9.03 4.62
CA ALA A 38 1.31 8.60 3.78
C ALA A 38 1.96 7.30 4.32
N ASP A 39 2.01 7.15 5.64
CA ASP A 39 2.61 5.98 6.31
C ASP A 39 1.74 4.72 6.26
N ALA A 40 0.51 4.80 5.73
CA ALA A 40 -0.36 3.64 5.50
C ALA A 40 0.22 2.68 4.45
N TYR A 41 0.97 3.23 3.48
CA TYR A 41 1.59 2.50 2.39
C TYR A 41 3.09 2.30 2.59
N THR A 42 3.70 3.01 3.54
CA THR A 42 5.14 2.95 3.81
C THR A 42 5.54 1.63 4.49
N ALA A 43 6.54 0.93 3.95
CA ALA A 43 7.07 -0.28 4.57
C ALA A 43 7.75 0.01 5.92
N PRO A 44 7.64 -0.89 6.91
CA PRO A 44 8.16 -0.66 8.26
C PRO A 44 9.67 -0.39 8.27
N GLU A 45 10.44 -1.04 7.39
CA GLU A 45 11.87 -0.82 7.25
C GLU A 45 12.23 0.60 6.79
N MET A 46 11.33 1.27 6.04
CA MET A 46 11.52 2.64 5.57
C MET A 46 11.31 3.64 6.71
N VAL A 47 10.30 3.42 7.55
CA VAL A 47 10.06 4.24 8.77
C VAL A 47 11.20 4.06 9.76
N GLN A 48 11.73 2.84 9.87
CA GLN A 48 12.84 2.50 10.77
C GLN A 48 14.21 3.01 10.26
N GLY A 49 14.31 3.50 9.02
CA GLY A 49 15.57 3.94 8.43
C GLY A 49 16.61 2.81 8.27
N THR A 50 16.13 1.58 8.07
CA THR A 50 16.97 0.39 7.90
C THR A 50 17.26 0.15 6.41
N HIS A 51 17.87 -0.99 6.05
CA HIS A 51 18.13 -1.29 4.64
C HIS A 51 16.83 -1.46 3.86
N VAL A 52 16.56 -0.53 2.94
CA VAL A 52 15.41 -0.55 2.04
C VAL A 52 15.80 -1.22 0.72
N GLY A 53 14.96 -2.14 0.26
CA GLY A 53 15.13 -2.84 -1.01
C GLY A 53 13.79 -3.08 -1.71
N PRO A 54 13.76 -3.85 -2.81
CA PRO A 54 12.56 -4.10 -3.61
C PRO A 54 11.36 -4.68 -2.83
N SER A 55 11.63 -5.31 -1.69
CA SER A 55 10.61 -5.78 -0.75
C SER A 55 9.71 -4.66 -0.22
N ALA A 56 10.20 -3.43 -0.14
CA ALA A 56 9.42 -2.27 0.29
C ALA A 56 8.31 -1.94 -0.71
N ASP A 57 8.57 -2.07 -2.01
CA ASP A 57 7.56 -1.88 -3.05
C ASP A 57 6.48 -2.96 -3.00
N VAL A 58 6.87 -4.21 -2.70
CA VAL A 58 5.92 -5.32 -2.49
C VAL A 58 4.97 -5.02 -1.32
N PHE A 59 5.49 -4.43 -0.25
CA PHE A 59 4.68 -4.01 0.87
C PHE A 59 3.71 -2.89 0.50
N SER A 60 4.20 -1.84 -0.17
CA SER A 60 3.38 -0.74 -0.68
C SER A 60 2.25 -1.26 -1.57
N PHE A 61 2.55 -2.22 -2.44
CA PHE A 61 1.56 -2.91 -3.26
C PHE A 61 0.48 -3.62 -2.42
N GLY A 62 0.87 -4.31 -1.34
CA GLY A 62 -0.09 -4.91 -0.39
C GLY A 62 -1.02 -3.88 0.24
N GLY A 63 -0.52 -2.69 0.58
CA GLY A 63 -1.34 -1.58 1.09
C GLY A 63 -2.33 -1.04 0.05
N VAL A 64 -1.89 -0.91 -1.21
CA VAL A 64 -2.78 -0.53 -2.33
C VAL A 64 -3.85 -1.60 -2.55
N ALA A 65 -3.50 -2.88 -2.50
CA ALA A 65 -4.46 -3.97 -2.65
C ALA A 65 -5.52 -3.92 -1.55
N LEU A 66 -5.12 -3.66 -0.29
CA LEU A 66 -6.05 -3.42 0.82
C LEU A 66 -7.03 -2.29 0.52
N PHE A 67 -6.51 -1.10 0.16
CA PHE A 67 -7.32 0.08 -0.14
C PHE A 67 -8.34 -0.16 -1.26
N VAL A 68 -7.92 -0.82 -2.34
CA VAL A 68 -8.80 -1.10 -3.48
C VAL A 68 -10.04 -1.92 -3.09
N LEU A 69 -9.95 -2.69 -2.00
CA LEU A 69 -10.95 -3.68 -1.62
C LEU A 69 -11.85 -3.24 -0.49
N THR A 70 -11.28 -2.58 0.50
CA THR A 70 -12.04 -2.04 1.61
C THR A 70 -12.62 -0.67 1.27
N ALA A 71 -12.04 0.03 0.27
CA ALA A 71 -12.22 1.47 0.06
C ALA A 71 -11.88 2.30 1.33
N GLU A 72 -11.10 1.72 2.22
CA GLU A 72 -10.59 2.31 3.46
C GLU A 72 -9.06 2.29 3.41
N ASP A 73 -8.43 3.34 3.92
CA ASP A 73 -6.97 3.36 4.01
C ASP A 73 -6.47 2.22 4.92
N PRO A 74 -5.36 1.55 4.53
CA PRO A 74 -4.78 0.54 5.38
C PRO A 74 -4.33 1.16 6.71
N PRO A 75 -4.26 0.39 7.81
CA PRO A 75 -3.75 0.87 9.07
C PRO A 75 -2.36 1.51 8.92
N ALA A 76 -2.22 2.77 9.35
CA ALA A 76 -0.97 3.52 9.28
C ALA A 76 0.15 2.84 10.07
N VAL A 77 1.39 2.86 9.55
CA VAL A 77 2.55 2.38 10.29
C VAL A 77 2.87 3.32 11.47
N PRO A 78 3.21 2.80 12.66
CA PRO A 78 3.32 1.38 13.01
C PRO A 78 1.97 0.74 13.38
N ALA A 79 1.44 -0.09 12.48
CA ALA A 79 0.35 -1.02 12.75
C ALA A 79 0.94 -2.42 12.91
N THR A 80 0.32 -3.25 13.74
CA THR A 80 0.76 -4.64 13.91
C THR A 80 0.33 -5.49 12.71
N ALA A 81 1.14 -6.51 12.38
CA ALA A 81 0.74 -7.59 11.46
C ALA A 81 -0.68 -8.10 11.74
N THR A 82 -1.07 -8.22 13.02
CA THR A 82 -2.41 -8.65 13.44
C THR A 82 -3.50 -7.66 13.03
N ALA A 83 -3.27 -6.35 13.20
CA ALA A 83 -4.22 -5.32 12.76
C ALA A 83 -4.44 -5.38 11.25
N ARG A 84 -3.36 -5.54 10.47
CA ARG A 84 -3.45 -5.71 9.02
C ARG A 84 -4.15 -7.01 8.61
N ALA A 85 -3.83 -8.11 9.28
CA ALA A 85 -4.48 -9.41 9.06
C ALA A 85 -5.99 -9.37 9.35
N ALA A 86 -6.41 -8.62 10.37
CA ALA A 86 -7.82 -8.44 10.69
C ALA A 86 -8.57 -7.71 9.56
N VAL A 87 -8.01 -6.61 9.04
CA VAL A 87 -8.60 -5.89 7.89
C VAL A 87 -8.69 -6.81 6.66
N LEU A 88 -7.66 -7.61 6.39
CA LEU A 88 -7.67 -8.58 5.30
C LEU A 88 -8.76 -9.67 5.46
N ALA A 89 -8.99 -10.11 6.70
CA ALA A 89 -9.96 -11.16 7.01
C ALA A 89 -11.41 -10.69 6.91
N GLU A 90 -11.66 -9.39 7.14
CA GLU A 90 -13.00 -8.78 7.11
C GLU A 90 -13.37 -8.19 5.75
N ALA A 91 -12.42 -8.10 4.80
CA ALA A 91 -12.65 -7.50 3.49
C ALA A 91 -13.69 -8.28 2.65
N ASP A 92 -14.63 -7.55 2.04
CA ASP A 92 -15.56 -8.13 1.07
C ASP A 92 -14.85 -8.37 -0.26
N LEU A 93 -14.65 -9.65 -0.61
CA LEU A 93 -13.98 -10.06 -1.85
C LEU A 93 -14.95 -10.30 -3.00
N ALA A 94 -16.27 -10.21 -2.78
CA ALA A 94 -17.26 -10.40 -3.84
C ALA A 94 -17.02 -9.52 -5.09
N PRO A 95 -16.58 -8.24 -4.96
CA PRO A 95 -16.29 -7.39 -6.12
C PRO A 95 -15.13 -7.87 -6.99
N LEU A 96 -14.24 -8.71 -6.47
CA LEU A 96 -13.05 -9.17 -7.20
C LEU A 96 -13.31 -10.29 -8.19
N GLY A 97 -14.44 -11.01 -8.06
CA GLY A 97 -14.70 -12.19 -8.89
C GLY A 97 -13.54 -13.19 -8.85
N SER A 98 -12.96 -13.50 -10.01
CA SER A 98 -11.82 -14.44 -10.12
C SER A 98 -10.53 -13.95 -9.46
N LEU A 99 -10.36 -12.64 -9.27
CA LEU A 99 -9.19 -12.07 -8.60
C LEU A 99 -9.18 -12.32 -7.08
N ALA A 100 -10.30 -12.75 -6.49
CA ALA A 100 -10.37 -13.09 -5.07
C ALA A 100 -9.38 -14.21 -4.69
N ALA A 101 -8.98 -15.06 -5.64
CA ALA A 101 -7.98 -16.10 -5.43
C ALA A 101 -6.57 -15.55 -5.14
N ALA A 102 -6.25 -14.33 -5.61
CA ALA A 102 -4.97 -13.67 -5.36
C ALA A 102 -4.93 -12.98 -3.98
N TRP A 103 -6.03 -13.01 -3.21
CA TRP A 103 -6.14 -12.28 -1.95
C TRP A 103 -5.16 -12.72 -0.85
N PRO A 104 -4.91 -14.01 -0.63
CA PRO A 104 -3.91 -14.43 0.36
C PRO A 104 -2.51 -13.88 0.06
N MET A 105 -2.19 -13.65 -1.22
CA MET A 105 -0.92 -13.05 -1.62
C MET A 105 -0.82 -11.57 -1.20
N ALA A 106 -1.91 -10.80 -1.29
CA ALA A 106 -1.92 -9.41 -0.79
C ALA A 106 -1.62 -9.35 0.72
N GLY A 107 -2.10 -10.34 1.49
CA GLY A 107 -1.72 -10.47 2.89
C GLY A 107 -0.26 -10.84 3.11
N ALA A 108 0.30 -11.72 2.29
CA ALA A 108 1.72 -12.06 2.34
C ALA A 108 2.63 -10.87 2.00
N CYS A 109 2.20 -9.97 1.11
CA CYS A 109 2.90 -8.73 0.80
C CYS A 109 3.08 -7.80 2.01
N LEU A 110 2.16 -7.85 2.97
CA LEU A 110 2.14 -7.00 4.16
C LEU A 110 2.92 -7.57 5.36
N ALA A 111 3.77 -8.57 5.14
CA ALA A 111 4.61 -9.12 6.20
C ALA A 111 5.60 -8.07 6.75
N GLU A 112 5.72 -8.01 8.09
CA GLU A 112 6.63 -7.08 8.77
C GLU A 112 8.09 -7.27 8.33
N GLU A 113 8.53 -8.53 8.28
CA GLU A 113 9.88 -8.90 7.87
C GLU A 113 10.00 -8.95 6.33
N PRO A 114 10.91 -8.18 5.72
CA PRO A 114 11.09 -8.18 4.26
C PRO A 114 11.29 -9.56 3.61
N PRO A 115 12.08 -10.50 4.20
CA PRO A 115 12.28 -11.83 3.60
C PRO A 115 11.04 -12.73 3.61
N ARG A 116 9.99 -12.38 4.35
CA ARG A 116 8.74 -13.15 4.39
C ARG A 116 7.75 -12.75 3.30
N ARG A 117 8.03 -11.64 2.60
CA ARG A 117 7.21 -11.16 1.49
C ARG A 117 7.50 -11.99 0.25
N PRO A 118 6.50 -12.23 -0.61
CA PRO A 118 6.75 -12.81 -1.93
C PRO A 118 7.66 -11.89 -2.74
N ASP A 119 8.47 -12.46 -3.63
CA ASP A 119 9.15 -11.65 -4.63
C ASP A 119 8.13 -11.12 -5.67
N LEU A 120 8.55 -10.10 -6.43
CA LEU A 120 7.67 -9.46 -7.41
C LEU A 120 7.22 -10.42 -8.52
N LEU A 121 8.03 -11.45 -8.84
CA LEU A 121 7.68 -12.45 -9.85
C LEU A 121 6.54 -13.36 -9.36
N ALA A 122 6.56 -13.74 -8.09
CA ALA A 122 5.49 -14.48 -7.45
C ALA A 122 4.20 -13.64 -7.40
N VAL A 123 4.29 -12.36 -7.05
CA VAL A 123 3.13 -11.43 -7.10
C VAL A 123 2.56 -11.36 -8.51
N HIS A 124 3.41 -11.18 -9.53
CA HIS A 124 2.96 -11.12 -10.92
C HIS A 124 2.22 -12.39 -11.34
N ARG A 125 2.78 -13.57 -11.06
CA ARG A 125 2.18 -14.87 -11.38
C ARG A 125 0.80 -15.03 -10.73
N ASP A 126 0.68 -14.68 -9.46
CA ASP A 126 -0.56 -14.89 -8.70
C ASP A 126 -1.68 -13.91 -9.14
N LEU A 127 -1.31 -12.76 -9.73
CA LEU A 127 -2.24 -11.82 -10.35
C LEU A 127 -2.63 -12.19 -11.79
N GLN A 128 -1.94 -13.13 -12.43
CA GLN A 128 -2.34 -13.54 -13.77
C GLN A 128 -3.71 -14.23 -13.69
N PRO A 129 -4.68 -13.82 -14.51
CA PRO A 129 -5.93 -14.56 -14.59
C PRO A 129 -5.61 -16.00 -15.00
N ALA A 130 -6.23 -16.97 -14.33
CA ALA A 130 -6.18 -18.35 -14.78
C ALA A 130 -6.61 -18.37 -16.26
N ALA A 131 -5.70 -18.81 -17.14
CA ALA A 131 -6.02 -18.98 -18.54
C ALA A 131 -7.23 -19.92 -18.64
N ALA A 132 -8.33 -19.38 -19.16
CA ALA A 132 -9.60 -20.09 -19.33
C ALA A 132 -9.49 -21.18 -20.39
#